data_AF-A0AAV5VR48-F1
#
_entry.id   AF-A0AAV5VR48-F1
#
_cell.length_a   1.000
_cell.length_b   1.000
_cell.length_c   1.000
_cell.angle_alpha   90.00
_cell.angle_beta   90.00
_cell.angle_gamma   90.00
#
_symmetry.space_group_name_H-M   'P 1'
#
loop_
_entity.id
_entity.type
_entity.pdbx_description
1 polymer ?
#
loop_
_entity_poly.entity_id
_entity_poly.type
_entity_poly.pdbx_seq_one_letter_code
_entity_poly.pdbx_strand_id
1 'polypeptide(L)'
;YCICVFGATGDIDEIGTINARREYHRRYGRNLTDGYIIMDHWRDGLFNLRPALVVLSLDSLLFLCILLAASLGLRTLHCISHAITLSAYSRYLQHKLLIMLIVQTALPVVLVYIPYFCILTIPYLGIPDHGLTAGCTAFNSGFPTWDALVIIFFMKDYRDALGKLFRMGLRREAT
;
A
#
# COMPACT_ATOMS: atom_id res chain seq x y z
N TYR A 1 -5.04 -7.50 -12.78
CA TYR A 1 -4.36 -8.79 -13.03
C TYR A 1 -4.01 -8.96 -14.51
N CYS A 2 -4.99 -9.02 -15.44
CA CYS A 2 -4.70 -9.20 -16.87
C CYS A 2 -3.76 -8.13 -17.46
N ILE A 3 -3.93 -6.86 -17.10
CA ILE A 3 -3.05 -5.77 -17.57
C ILE A 3 -1.60 -5.98 -17.14
N CYS A 4 -1.35 -6.45 -15.91
CA CYS A 4 0.00 -6.74 -15.44
C CYS A 4 0.58 -7.98 -16.13
N VAL A 5 -0.23 -9.04 -16.32
CA VAL A 5 0.20 -10.29 -16.98
C VAL A 5 0.53 -10.09 -18.46
N PHE A 6 -0.29 -9.33 -19.18
CA PHE A 6 -0.06 -9.05 -20.61
C PHE A 6 0.84 -7.85 -20.85
N GLY A 7 1.08 -7.02 -19.85
CA GLY A 7 1.82 -5.76 -19.97
C GLY A 7 3.26 -5.81 -19.45
N ALA A 8 3.50 -6.62 -18.42
CA ALA A 8 4.81 -6.87 -17.85
C ALA A 8 5.15 -8.36 -18.05
N THR A 9 5.64 -8.71 -19.24
CA THR A 9 6.19 -10.06 -19.47
C THR A 9 7.53 -10.14 -18.78
N GLY A 10 7.59 -10.73 -17.59
CA GLY A 10 8.85 -11.10 -16.94
C GLY A 10 9.36 -12.43 -17.45
N ASP A 11 9.41 -12.62 -18.78
CA ASP A 11 9.87 -13.89 -19.35
C ASP A 11 11.33 -14.13 -18.94
N ILE A 12 11.69 -15.41 -18.75
CA ILE A 12 12.91 -15.83 -18.05
C ILE A 12 14.17 -15.35 -18.79
N ASP A 13 14.07 -15.17 -20.11
CA ASP A 13 15.15 -14.77 -21.03
C ASP A 13 15.10 -13.29 -21.44
N GLU A 14 14.25 -12.45 -20.84
CA GLU A 14 14.31 -11.01 -21.10
C GLU A 14 15.55 -10.37 -20.45
N ILE A 15 16.21 -9.47 -21.18
CA ILE A 15 17.44 -8.77 -20.72
C ILE A 15 17.20 -8.03 -19.40
N GLY A 16 16.03 -7.41 -19.23
CA GLY A 16 15.61 -6.76 -17.99
C GLY A 16 15.56 -7.74 -16.81
N THR A 17 15.03 -8.95 -17.02
CA THR A 17 14.97 -10.02 -16.01
C THR A 17 16.37 -10.49 -15.59
N ILE A 18 17.26 -10.69 -16.56
CA ILE A 18 18.64 -11.12 -16.32
C ILE A 18 19.41 -10.06 -15.52
N ASN A 19 19.28 -8.79 -15.90
CA ASN A 19 19.94 -7.68 -15.21
C ASN A 19 19.44 -7.50 -13.77
N ALA A 20 18.11 -7.57 -13.57
CA ALA A 20 17.52 -7.50 -12.24
C ALA A 20 17.96 -8.66 -11.34
N ARG A 21 18.01 -9.89 -11.86
CA ARG A 21 18.52 -11.07 -11.14
C ARG A 21 19.99 -10.90 -10.75
N ARG A 22 20.83 -10.41 -11.67
CA ARG A 22 22.25 -10.15 -11.42
C ARG A 22 22.45 -9.11 -10.32
N GLU A 23 21.71 -8.00 -10.38
CA GLU A 23 21.82 -6.93 -9.38
C GLU A 23 21.31 -7.39 -8.01
N TYR A 24 20.24 -8.16 -7.96
CA TYR A 24 19.74 -8.74 -6.72
C TYR A 24 20.75 -9.71 -6.09
N HIS A 25 21.34 -10.59 -6.89
CA HIS A 25 22.40 -11.49 -6.43
C HIS A 25 23.61 -10.71 -5.91
N ARG A 26 23.99 -9.61 -6.58
CA ARG A 26 25.07 -8.72 -6.13
C ARG A 26 24.78 -8.08 -4.76
N ARG A 27 23.54 -7.65 -4.53
CA ARG A 27 23.15 -6.95 -3.29
C ARG A 27 22.89 -7.89 -2.11
N TYR A 28 22.31 -9.06 -2.36
CA TYR A 28 21.80 -9.94 -1.29
C TYR A 28 22.36 -11.37 -1.30
N GLY A 29 23.17 -11.75 -2.29
CA GLY A 29 23.78 -13.08 -2.39
C GLY A 29 22.78 -14.21 -2.62
N ARG A 30 21.58 -13.92 -3.12
CA ARG A 30 20.50 -14.89 -3.34
C ARG A 30 20.04 -14.88 -4.80
N ASN A 31 19.72 -16.05 -5.34
CA ASN A 31 19.14 -16.18 -6.67
C ASN A 31 17.63 -15.92 -6.62
N LEU A 32 17.14 -15.04 -7.49
CA LEU A 32 15.73 -14.71 -7.61
C LEU A 32 15.05 -15.76 -8.51
N THR A 33 14.36 -16.73 -7.92
CA THR A 33 13.72 -17.82 -8.66
C THR A 33 12.30 -17.50 -9.13
N ASP A 34 11.50 -16.75 -8.35
CA ASP A 34 10.12 -16.36 -8.70
C ASP A 34 9.65 -15.09 -7.99
N GLY A 35 8.62 -14.42 -8.54
CA GLY A 35 7.73 -13.53 -7.76
C GLY A 35 7.90 -12.01 -7.90
N TYR A 36 8.79 -11.51 -8.77
CA TYR A 36 8.91 -10.06 -9.01
C TYR A 36 8.36 -9.66 -10.37
N ILE A 37 7.54 -8.62 -10.37
CA ILE A 37 7.17 -7.90 -11.59
C ILE A 37 8.40 -7.09 -12.01
N ILE A 38 9.03 -7.50 -13.10
CA ILE A 38 10.17 -6.79 -13.68
C ILE A 38 9.66 -6.00 -14.87
N MET A 39 9.92 -4.71 -14.85
CA MET A 39 9.58 -3.81 -15.96
C MET A 39 10.88 -3.34 -16.60
N ASP A 40 11.04 -3.67 -17.88
CA ASP A 40 12.17 -3.19 -18.66
C ASP A 40 11.85 -1.79 -19.22
N HIS A 41 12.28 -0.75 -18.51
CA HIS A 41 11.92 0.64 -18.78
C HIS A 41 12.58 1.18 -20.05
N TRP A 42 13.77 0.67 -20.37
CA TRP A 42 14.61 1.11 -21.49
C TRP A 42 15.14 -0.12 -22.22
N ARG A 43 14.65 -0.35 -23.44
CA ARG A 43 15.06 -1.48 -24.28
C ARG A 43 15.96 -0.99 -25.39
N ASP A 44 17.21 -1.46 -25.42
CA ASP A 44 18.21 -1.07 -26.43
C ASP A 44 18.45 0.46 -26.54
N GLY A 45 18.32 1.18 -25.43
CA GLY A 45 18.45 2.64 -25.38
C GLY A 45 17.20 3.42 -25.80
N LEU A 46 16.13 2.72 -26.20
CA LEU A 46 14.83 3.31 -26.52
C LEU A 46 13.85 3.15 -25.36
N PHE A 47 12.99 4.15 -25.18
CA PHE A 47 11.95 4.13 -24.16
C PHE A 47 10.94 3.02 -24.45
N ASN A 48 10.69 2.14 -23.48
CA ASN A 48 9.77 1.03 -23.67
C ASN A 48 8.33 1.48 -23.35
N LEU A 49 7.57 1.76 -24.41
CA LEU A 49 6.21 2.28 -24.28
C LEU A 49 5.24 1.28 -23.60
N ARG A 50 5.45 -0.03 -23.78
CA ARG A 50 4.56 -1.06 -23.24
C ARG A 50 4.48 -1.06 -21.70
N PRO A 51 5.58 -1.22 -20.94
CA PRO A 51 5.51 -1.15 -19.48
C PRO A 51 5.12 0.26 -19.01
N ALA A 52 5.46 1.31 -19.75
CA ALA A 52 5.06 2.68 -19.40
C ALA A 52 3.53 2.85 -19.42
N LEU A 53 2.86 2.35 -20.46
CA LEU A 53 1.40 2.37 -20.54
C LEU A 53 0.75 1.56 -19.42
N VAL A 54 1.37 0.45 -19.02
CA VAL A 54 0.90 -0.38 -17.90
C VAL A 54 0.99 0.40 -16.59
N VAL A 55 2.14 0.99 -16.27
CA VAL A 55 2.33 1.81 -15.07
C VAL A 55 1.35 2.98 -15.06
N LEU A 56 1.25 3.73 -16.16
CA LEU A 56 0.31 4.84 -16.29
C LEU A 56 -1.15 4.42 -16.09
N SER A 57 -1.55 3.26 -16.61
CA SER A 57 -2.91 2.75 -16.43
C SER A 57 -3.21 2.37 -14.97
N LEU A 58 -2.24 1.76 -14.29
CA LEU A 58 -2.37 1.36 -12.88
C LEU A 58 -2.37 2.58 -11.96
N ASP A 59 -1.48 3.55 -12.20
CA ASP A 59 -1.44 4.82 -11.47
C ASP A 59 -2.75 5.58 -11.66
N SER A 60 -3.26 5.68 -12.88
CA SER A 60 -4.54 6.34 -13.18
C SER A 60 -5.71 5.70 -12.43
N LEU A 61 -5.76 4.35 -12.40
CA LEU A 61 -6.77 3.61 -11.65
C LEU A 61 -6.65 3.89 -10.15
N LEU A 62 -5.44 3.91 -9.61
CA LEU A 62 -5.18 4.18 -8.20
C LEU A 62 -5.62 5.59 -7.81
N PHE A 63 -5.25 6.61 -8.60
CA PHE A 63 -5.70 7.98 -8.40
C PHE A 63 -7.23 8.08 -8.44
N LEU A 64 -7.88 7.42 -9.40
CA LEU A 64 -9.34 7.40 -9.49
C LEU A 64 -9.98 6.78 -8.24
N CYS A 65 -9.46 5.65 -7.75
CA CYS A 65 -9.92 5.01 -6.53
C CYS A 65 -9.79 5.93 -5.30
N ILE A 66 -8.66 6.62 -5.15
CA ILE A 66 -8.42 7.55 -4.04
C ILE A 66 -9.39 8.75 -4.12
N LEU A 67 -9.58 9.32 -5.31
CA LEU A 67 -10.51 10.43 -5.53
C LEU A 67 -11.96 10.03 -5.21
N LEU A 68 -12.37 8.84 -5.65
CA LEU A 68 -13.69 8.30 -5.32
C LEU A 68 -13.82 8.12 -3.81
N ALA A 69 -12.87 7.45 -3.15
CA ALA A 69 -12.91 7.25 -1.70
C ALA A 69 -12.97 8.57 -0.92
N ALA A 70 -12.17 9.57 -1.31
CA ALA A 70 -12.20 10.90 -0.71
C ALA A 70 -13.55 11.59 -0.93
N SER A 71 -14.10 11.52 -2.16
CA SER A 71 -15.39 12.13 -2.48
C SER A 71 -16.55 11.51 -1.70
N LEU A 72 -16.59 10.18 -1.60
CA LEU A 72 -17.61 9.47 -0.81
C LEU A 72 -17.44 9.78 0.68
N GLY A 73 -16.21 9.73 1.20
CA GLY A 73 -15.91 10.04 2.60
C GLY A 73 -16.35 11.45 3.00
N LEU A 74 -16.05 12.45 2.18
CA LEU A 74 -16.49 13.83 2.40
C LEU A 74 -18.01 13.96 2.34
N ARG A 75 -18.68 13.31 1.37
CA ARG A 75 -20.14 13.30 1.28
C ARG A 75 -20.79 12.65 2.50
N THR A 76 -20.22 11.55 2.99
CA THR A 76 -20.72 10.86 4.19
C THR A 76 -20.51 11.73 5.44
N LEU A 77 -19.36 12.40 5.59
CA LEU A 77 -19.13 13.35 6.69
C LEU A 77 -20.17 14.48 6.66
N HIS A 78 -20.40 15.05 5.48
CA HIS A 78 -21.40 16.10 5.30
C HIS A 78 -22.80 15.61 5.65
N CYS A 79 -23.19 14.42 5.18
CA CYS A 79 -24.48 13.81 5.48
C CYS A 79 -24.68 13.59 7.00
N ILE A 80 -23.68 13.05 7.70
CA ILE A 80 -23.74 12.84 9.16
C ILE A 80 -23.84 14.18 9.91
N SER A 81 -23.14 15.21 9.44
CA SER A 81 -23.20 16.55 10.06
C SER A 81 -24.58 17.19 9.94
N HIS A 82 -25.29 16.93 8.84
CA HIS A 82 -26.63 17.50 8.57
C HIS A 82 -27.80 16.56 8.93
N ALA A 83 -27.53 15.36 9.45
CA ALA A 83 -28.58 14.41 9.82
C ALA A 83 -29.31 14.85 11.09
N ILE A 84 -30.56 15.28 10.95
CA ILE A 84 -31.44 15.71 12.05
C ILE A 84 -32.08 14.51 12.77
N THR A 85 -32.19 13.36 12.09
CA THR A 85 -32.89 12.15 12.58
C THR A 85 -32.01 11.22 13.42
N LEU A 86 -30.72 11.50 13.55
CA LEU A 86 -29.75 10.64 14.24
C LEU A 86 -29.66 10.98 15.73
N SER A 87 -29.73 9.96 16.59
CA SER A 87 -29.47 10.14 18.02
C SER A 87 -28.04 10.63 18.25
N ALA A 88 -27.82 11.39 19.33
CA ALA A 88 -26.49 11.92 19.66
C ALA A 88 -25.43 10.81 19.78
N TYR A 89 -25.81 9.65 20.35
CA TYR A 89 -24.93 8.48 20.47
C TYR A 89 -24.58 7.87 19.11
N SER A 90 -25.56 7.61 18.26
CA SER A 90 -25.34 7.02 16.94
C SER A 90 -24.50 7.96 16.05
N ARG A 91 -24.73 9.28 16.13
CA ARG A 91 -23.92 10.28 15.40
C ARG A 91 -22.46 10.26 15.84
N TYR A 92 -22.21 10.20 17.15
CA TYR A 92 -20.86 10.07 17.70
C TYR A 92 -20.16 8.80 17.21
N LEU A 93 -20.86 7.65 17.23
CA LEU A 93 -20.30 6.38 16.77
C LEU A 93 -19.97 6.41 15.27
N GLN A 94 -20.90 6.87 14.43
CA GLN A 94 -20.69 6.96 12.98
C GLN A 94 -19.54 7.90 12.62
N HIS A 95 -19.46 9.06 13.28
CA HIS A 95 -18.37 10.01 13.05
C HIS A 95 -17.01 9.42 13.43
N LYS A 96 -16.93 8.69 14.55
CA LYS A 96 -15.71 8.03 14.99
C LYS A 96 -15.27 6.91 14.04
N LEU A 97 -16.21 6.08 13.58
CA LEU A 97 -15.96 5.05 12.58
C LEU A 97 -15.46 5.65 11.26
N LEU A 98 -16.06 6.75 10.81
CA LEU A 98 -15.68 7.42 9.57
C LEU A 98 -14.30 8.06 9.65
N ILE A 99 -13.96 8.73 10.76
CA ILE A 99 -12.60 9.24 10.98
C ILE A 99 -11.59 8.09 10.94
N MET A 100 -11.88 6.97 11.60
CA MET A 100 -10.98 5.81 11.59
C MET A 100 -10.78 5.30 10.16
N LEU A 101 -11.87 5.14 9.39
CA LEU A 101 -11.81 4.70 8.00
C LEU A 101 -10.98 5.66 7.12
N ILE A 102 -11.08 6.97 7.35
CA ILE A 102 -10.25 7.97 6.65
C ILE A 102 -8.77 7.76 7.00
N VAL A 103 -8.43 7.58 8.28
CA VAL A 103 -7.04 7.32 8.69
C VAL A 103 -6.51 6.02 8.08
N GLN A 104 -7.31 4.95 8.12
CA GLN A 104 -6.96 3.66 7.52
C GLN A 104 -6.81 3.72 6.01
N THR A 105 -7.57 4.61 5.33
CA THR A 105 -7.42 4.81 3.90
C THR A 105 -6.18 5.65 3.58
N ALA A 106 -5.81 6.61 4.44
CA ALA A 106 -4.63 7.44 4.26
C ALA A 106 -3.31 6.69 4.55
N LEU A 107 -3.31 5.73 5.47
CA LEU A 107 -2.13 4.91 5.79
C LEU A 107 -1.51 4.19 4.58
N PRO A 108 -2.24 3.35 3.80
CA PRO A 108 -1.68 2.69 2.63
C PRO A 108 -1.33 3.70 1.54
N VAL A 109 -2.01 4.85 1.46
CA VAL A 109 -1.62 5.92 0.53
C VAL A 109 -0.19 6.37 0.82
N VAL A 110 0.14 6.61 2.09
CA VAL A 110 1.47 7.10 2.49
C VAL A 110 2.51 5.99 2.51
N LEU A 111 2.19 4.82 3.06
CA LEU A 111 3.16 3.75 3.34
C LEU A 111 3.35 2.77 2.18
N VAL A 112 2.40 2.74 1.24
CA VAL A 112 2.39 1.76 0.14
C VAL A 112 2.35 2.47 -1.20
N TYR A 113 1.32 3.27 -1.47
CA TYR A 113 1.08 3.83 -2.80
C TYR A 113 2.12 4.87 -3.22
N ILE A 114 2.49 5.82 -2.35
CA ILE A 114 3.56 6.78 -2.64
C ILE A 114 4.90 6.03 -2.88
N PRO A 115 5.35 5.13 -2.00
CA PRO A 115 6.55 4.31 -2.25
C PRO A 115 6.51 3.52 -3.58
N TYR A 116 5.37 2.91 -3.91
CA TYR A 116 5.21 2.19 -5.17
C TYR A 116 5.30 3.12 -6.39
N PHE A 117 4.62 4.26 -6.35
CA PHE A 117 4.69 5.28 -7.39
C PHE A 117 6.14 5.74 -7.60
N CYS A 118 6.87 6.03 -6.52
CA CYS A 118 8.28 6.39 -6.61
C CYS A 118 9.14 5.28 -7.25
N ILE A 119 9.02 4.02 -6.81
CA ILE A 119 9.81 2.91 -7.37
C ILE A 119 9.50 2.67 -8.85
N LEU A 120 8.23 2.81 -9.27
CA LEU A 120 7.82 2.48 -10.64
C LEU A 120 8.00 3.65 -11.61
N THR A 121 7.91 4.90 -11.16
CA THR A 121 7.98 6.07 -12.03
C THR A 121 9.41 6.62 -12.15
N ILE A 122 10.20 6.64 -11.07
CA ILE A 122 11.55 7.23 -11.07
C ILE A 122 12.52 6.55 -12.05
N PRO A 123 12.50 5.22 -12.27
CA PRO A 123 13.40 4.59 -13.25
C PRO A 123 13.18 5.07 -14.69
N TYR A 124 11.98 5.57 -15.04
CA TYR A 124 11.75 6.21 -16.34
C TYR A 124 12.49 7.54 -16.51
N LEU A 125 12.90 8.18 -15.41
CA LEU A 125 13.73 9.40 -15.43
C LEU A 125 15.23 9.10 -15.58
N GLY A 126 15.63 7.81 -15.61
CA GLY A 126 17.03 7.40 -15.69
C GLY A 126 17.84 7.67 -14.42
N ILE A 127 17.17 7.95 -13.30
CA ILE A 127 17.82 8.23 -12.01
C ILE A 127 18.25 6.89 -11.38
N PRO A 128 19.53 6.73 -10.99
CA PRO A 128 19.99 5.51 -10.34
C PRO A 128 19.36 5.31 -8.95
N ASP A 129 19.07 4.05 -8.60
CA ASP A 129 18.53 3.67 -7.30
C ASP A 129 19.62 3.75 -6.21
N HIS A 130 19.57 4.82 -5.42
CA HIS A 130 20.44 5.04 -4.25
C HIS A 130 19.87 4.45 -2.94
N GLY A 131 19.17 3.31 -3.03
CA GLY A 131 18.52 2.66 -1.89
C GLY A 131 17.06 3.07 -1.68
N LEU A 132 16.47 3.78 -2.64
CA LEU A 132 15.05 4.11 -2.68
C LEU A 132 14.21 2.83 -2.65
N THR A 133 14.57 1.83 -3.46
CA THR A 133 13.85 0.55 -3.49
C THR A 133 13.86 -0.12 -2.12
N ALA A 134 15.00 -0.17 -1.43
CA ALA A 134 15.10 -0.78 -0.10
C ALA A 134 14.25 -0.05 0.95
N GLY A 135 14.30 1.29 0.98
CA GLY A 135 13.48 2.10 1.88
C GLY A 135 11.99 1.93 1.62
N CYS A 136 11.57 1.99 0.36
CA CYS A 136 10.18 1.81 -0.03
C CYS A 136 9.67 0.38 0.26
N THR A 137 10.48 -0.66 0.06
CA THR A 137 10.14 -2.03 0.47
C THR A 137 9.97 -2.15 1.98
N ALA A 138 10.81 -1.48 2.78
CA ALA A 138 10.67 -1.45 4.24
C ALA A 138 9.34 -0.82 4.67
N PHE A 139 8.97 0.34 4.12
CA PHE A 139 7.68 0.97 4.38
C PHE A 139 6.50 0.07 4.04
N ASN A 140 6.52 -0.56 2.87
CA ASN A 140 5.47 -1.47 2.44
C ASN A 140 5.36 -2.71 3.36
N SER A 141 6.49 -3.28 3.78
CA SER A 141 6.50 -4.43 4.68
C SER A 141 5.95 -4.13 6.08
N GLY A 142 6.08 -2.89 6.55
CA GLY A 142 5.57 -2.45 7.85
C GLY A 142 4.10 -2.05 7.84
N PHE A 143 3.49 -1.84 6.67
CA PHE A 143 2.10 -1.37 6.55
C PHE A 143 1.10 -2.22 7.35
N PRO A 144 1.11 -3.57 7.30
CA PRO A 144 0.14 -4.37 8.05
C PRO A 144 0.22 -4.14 9.56
N THR A 145 1.43 -3.91 10.08
CA THR A 145 1.64 -3.59 11.49
C THR A 145 1.05 -2.23 11.84
N TRP A 146 1.30 -1.21 11.02
CA TRP A 146 0.77 0.14 11.23
C TRP A 146 -0.76 0.19 11.15
N ASP A 147 -1.37 -0.51 10.18
CA ASP A 147 -2.82 -0.59 10.05
C ASP A 147 -3.48 -1.23 11.30
N ALA A 148 -2.93 -2.35 11.76
CA ALA A 148 -3.40 -3.00 12.98
C ALA A 148 -3.28 -2.09 14.22
N LEU A 149 -2.16 -1.37 14.36
CA LEU A 149 -1.97 -0.43 15.45
C LEU A 149 -3.02 0.69 15.43
N VAL A 150 -3.29 1.30 14.26
CA VAL A 150 -4.28 2.37 14.14
C VAL A 150 -5.68 1.90 14.56
N ILE A 151 -6.12 0.72 14.12
CA ILE A 151 -7.42 0.17 14.53
C ILE A 151 -7.49 0.01 16.05
N ILE A 152 -6.46 -0.61 16.63
CA ILE A 152 -6.41 -0.87 18.07
C ILE A 152 -6.40 0.45 18.85
N PHE A 153 -5.65 1.46 18.41
CA PHE A 153 -5.59 2.75 19.11
C PHE A 153 -6.91 3.53 19.05
N PHE A 154 -7.59 3.53 17.90
CA PHE A 154 -8.80 4.34 17.70
C PHE A 154 -10.09 3.67 18.18
N MET A 155 -10.22 2.34 18.07
CA MET A 155 -11.40 1.62 18.55
C MET A 155 -11.31 1.28 20.04
N LYS A 156 -12.27 1.81 20.83
CA LYS A 156 -12.31 1.53 22.27
C LYS A 156 -12.52 0.05 22.55
N ASP A 157 -13.43 -0.60 21.81
CA ASP A 157 -13.76 -2.00 21.99
C ASP A 157 -12.54 -2.92 21.78
N TYR A 158 -11.65 -2.57 20.84
CA TYR A 158 -10.40 -3.30 20.62
C TYR A 158 -9.42 -3.11 21.78
N ARG A 159 -9.29 -1.90 22.35
CA ARG A 159 -8.45 -1.68 23.54
C ARG A 159 -8.98 -2.41 24.76
N ASP A 160 -10.29 -2.40 24.95
CA ASP A 160 -10.95 -3.08 26.07
C ASP A 160 -10.81 -4.61 25.94
N ALA A 161 -10.93 -5.15 24.74
CA ALA A 161 -10.68 -6.56 24.45
C ALA A 161 -9.21 -6.94 24.69
N LEU A 162 -8.27 -6.12 24.22
CA LEU A 162 -6.84 -6.34 24.42
C LEU A 162 -6.47 -6.31 25.92
N GLY A 163 -7.01 -5.36 26.68
CA GLY A 163 -6.81 -5.29 28.12
C GLY A 163 -7.36 -6.50 28.87
N LYS A 164 -8.52 -7.03 28.46
CA LYS A 164 -9.05 -8.29 28.99
C LYS A 164 -8.12 -9.47 28.69
N LEU A 165 -7.61 -9.57 27.47
CA LEU A 165 -6.68 -10.62 27.06
C LEU A 165 -5.40 -10.61 27.92
N PHE A 166 -4.79 -9.44 28.12
CA PHE A 166 -3.60 -9.28 28.97
C PHE A 166 -3.88 -9.68 30.43
N ARG A 167 -5.01 -9.27 30.99
CA ARG A 167 -5.41 -9.67 32.35
C ARG A 167 -5.63 -11.18 32.49
N MET A 168 -6.17 -11.83 31.46
CA MET A 168 -6.34 -13.28 31.45
C MET A 168 -5.01 -14.03 31.32
N GLY A 169 -4.07 -13.52 30.52
CA GLY A 169 -2.71 -14.06 30.41
C GLY A 169 -1.97 -14.02 31.75
N LEU A 170 -1.95 -12.85 32.40
CA LEU A 170 -1.32 -12.68 33.72
C LEU A 170 -1.95 -13.57 34.79
N ARG A 171 -3.27 -13.79 34.74
CA ARG A 171 -3.96 -14.67 35.69
C ARG A 171 -3.64 -16.15 35.46
N ARG A 172 -3.33 -16.56 34.22
CA ARG A 172 -2.93 -17.92 33.87
C ARG A 172 -1.52 -18.25 34.36
N GLU A 173 -0.59 -17.30 34.31
CA GLU A 173 0.79 -17.50 34.79
C GLU A 173 0.92 -17.50 36.32
N ALA A 174 -0.10 -17.01 37.04
CA ALA A 174 -0.13 -16.95 38.50
C ALA A 174 -0.80 -18.16 39.19
N THR A 175 -1.24 -19.16 38.42
CA THR A 175 -1.83 -20.45 38.88
C THR A 175 -0.96 -21.61 38.43
#